data_AF-A0A9N9WJ14-F1
#
_entry.id   AF-A0A9N9WJ14-F1
#
_cell.length_a   1.000
_cell.length_b   1.000
_cell.length_c   1.000
_cell.angle_alpha   90.00
_cell.angle_beta   90.00
_cell.angle_gamma   90.00
#
_symmetry.space_group_name_H-M   'P 1'
#
loop_
_entity.id
_entity.type
_entity.pdbx_description
1 polymer ?
#
loop_
_entity_poly.entity_id
_entity_poly.type
_entity_poly.pdbx_seq_one_letter_code
_entity_poly.pdbx_strand_id
1 'polypeptide(L)'
;MVNLSKMTSRIALPLLIVLLATVTNIFARPHHAPQPYAHPAVLENEAIESQYPSYFKNPFYKTPRVRTHLARHSWLAYGEQPVENRIADAVPRKEIYKLLTHAGLVSRDEYPYA
;
A
#
# COMPACT_ATOMS: atom_id res chain seq x y z
N MET A 1 -10.50 54.24 15.29
CA MET A 1 -11.12 53.01 15.85
C MET A 1 -11.23 51.97 14.75
N VAL A 2 -10.41 50.92 14.80
CA VAL A 2 -10.47 49.81 13.83
C VAL A 2 -11.75 49.04 14.09
N ASN A 3 -12.56 48.87 13.05
CA ASN A 3 -13.88 48.25 13.14
C ASN A 3 -13.69 46.73 13.31
N LEU A 4 -13.65 46.27 14.56
CA LEU A 4 -13.26 44.92 14.97
C LEU A 4 -14.06 43.82 14.25
N SER A 5 -15.33 44.10 13.92
CA SER A 5 -16.22 43.24 13.11
C SER A 5 -15.76 43.04 11.65
N LYS A 6 -15.22 44.09 11.01
CA LYS A 6 -14.66 43.96 9.65
C LYS A 6 -13.34 43.18 9.66
N MET A 7 -12.58 43.24 10.74
CA MET A 7 -11.30 42.54 10.86
C MET A 7 -11.50 41.04 11.12
N THR A 8 -12.49 40.66 11.95
CA THR A 8 -12.87 39.25 12.16
C THR A 8 -13.41 38.60 10.89
N SER A 9 -14.23 39.30 10.11
CA SER A 9 -14.75 38.79 8.83
C SER A 9 -13.66 38.58 7.77
N ARG A 10 -12.65 39.47 7.72
CA ARG A 10 -11.52 39.37 6.77
C ARG A 10 -10.60 38.19 7.04
N ILE A 11 -10.53 37.72 8.29
CA ILE A 11 -9.69 36.57 8.69
C ILE A 11 -10.50 35.28 8.70
N ALA A 12 -11.79 35.33 9.08
CA ALA A 12 -12.65 34.15 9.16
C ALA A 12 -12.89 33.50 7.79
N LEU A 13 -13.06 34.30 6.72
CA LEU A 13 -13.30 33.77 5.38
C LEU A 13 -12.11 32.94 4.82
N PRO A 14 -10.86 33.43 4.80
CA PRO A 14 -9.73 32.62 4.32
C PRO A 14 -9.49 31.40 5.23
N LEU A 15 -9.70 31.52 6.55
CA LEU A 15 -9.55 30.40 7.48
C LEU A 15 -10.59 29.31 7.23
N LEU A 16 -11.84 29.70 6.93
CA LEU A 16 -12.90 28.78 6.51
C LEU A 16 -12.58 28.10 5.16
N ILE A 17 -12.02 28.84 4.20
CA ILE A 17 -11.61 28.29 2.89
C ILE A 17 -10.47 27.28 3.06
N VAL A 18 -9.48 27.58 3.88
CA VAL A 18 -8.38 26.65 4.20
C VAL A 18 -8.92 25.41 4.92
N LEU A 19 -9.83 25.57 5.87
CA LEU A 19 -10.49 24.46 6.54
C LEU A 19 -11.26 23.59 5.53
N LEU A 20 -12.06 24.19 4.66
CA LEU A 20 -12.78 23.46 3.60
C LEU A 20 -11.81 22.73 2.66
N ALA A 21 -10.74 23.38 2.23
CA ALA A 21 -9.75 22.80 1.33
C ALA A 21 -9.00 21.62 1.96
N THR A 22 -8.69 21.69 3.26
CA THR A 22 -8.08 20.56 3.99
C THR A 22 -9.06 19.40 4.16
N VAL A 23 -10.33 19.69 4.46
CA VAL A 23 -11.39 18.68 4.58
C VAL A 23 -11.65 18.00 3.24
N THR A 24 -11.78 18.75 2.14
CA THR A 24 -11.98 18.16 0.81
C THR A 24 -10.80 17.31 0.36
N ASN A 25 -9.55 17.69 0.66
CA ASN A 25 -8.37 16.86 0.38
C ASN A 25 -8.34 15.55 1.20
N ILE A 26 -8.98 15.48 2.36
CA ILE A 26 -9.10 14.25 3.14
C ILE A 26 -10.14 13.32 2.52
N PHE A 27 -11.28 13.86 2.10
CA PHE A 27 -12.38 13.07 1.52
C PHE A 27 -12.20 12.74 0.03
N ALA A 28 -11.43 13.53 -0.71
CA ALA A 28 -11.10 13.29 -2.12
C ALA A 28 -9.91 12.34 -2.31
N ARG A 29 -9.34 11.81 -1.21
CA ARG A 29 -8.36 10.72 -1.32
C ARG A 29 -9.06 9.55 -2.03
N PRO A 30 -8.45 8.97 -3.08
CA PRO A 30 -9.02 7.81 -3.72
C PRO A 30 -9.13 6.70 -2.67
N HIS A 31 -10.35 6.48 -2.17
CA HIS A 31 -10.68 5.22 -1.54
C HIS A 31 -10.66 4.20 -2.67
N HIS A 32 -9.57 3.44 -2.77
CA HIS A 32 -9.50 2.30 -3.68
C HIS A 32 -10.77 1.48 -3.47
N ALA A 33 -11.62 1.47 -4.50
CA ALA A 33 -12.82 0.65 -4.47
C ALA A 33 -12.36 -0.78 -4.21
N PRO A 34 -13.00 -1.53 -3.30
CA PRO A 34 -12.62 -2.91 -3.05
C PRO A 34 -12.75 -3.67 -4.38
N GLN A 35 -11.62 -4.00 -4.99
CA GLN A 35 -11.60 -4.87 -6.15
C GLN A 35 -12.27 -6.19 -5.75
N PRO A 36 -13.22 -6.71 -6.55
CA PRO A 36 -13.93 -7.92 -6.19
C PRO A 36 -13.02 -9.15 -6.09
N TYR A 37 -11.80 -9.08 -6.65
CA TYR A 37 -10.85 -10.19 -6.70
C TYR A 37 -9.47 -9.77 -6.21
N ALA A 38 -8.81 -10.65 -5.45
CA ALA A 38 -7.42 -10.49 -5.05
C ALA A 38 -6.48 -10.65 -6.26
N HIS A 39 -5.30 -10.03 -6.20
CA HIS A 39 -4.26 -10.21 -7.23
C HIS A 39 -3.94 -11.69 -7.47
N PRO A 40 -3.67 -12.14 -8.71
CA PRO A 40 -3.38 -13.55 -9.00
C PRO A 40 -2.28 -14.15 -8.13
N ALA A 41 -1.18 -13.42 -7.91
CA ALA A 41 -0.09 -13.86 -7.03
C ALA A 41 -0.52 -14.07 -5.55
N VAL A 42 -1.53 -13.35 -5.07
CA VAL A 42 -2.07 -13.55 -3.71
C VAL A 42 -2.86 -14.86 -3.66
N LEU A 43 -3.68 -15.12 -4.69
CA LEU A 43 -4.45 -16.37 -4.82
C LEU A 43 -3.53 -17.58 -4.97
N GLU A 44 -2.47 -17.47 -5.78
CA GLU A 44 -1.46 -18.51 -5.95
C GLU A 44 -0.72 -18.79 -4.64
N ASN A 45 -0.26 -17.75 -3.94
CA ASN A 45 0.37 -17.91 -2.62
C ASN A 45 -0.56 -18.58 -1.61
N GLU A 46 -1.84 -18.19 -1.58
CA GLU A 46 -2.84 -18.81 -0.70
C GLU A 46 -3.06 -20.29 -1.05
N ALA A 47 -3.12 -20.62 -2.34
CA ALA A 47 -3.25 -22.00 -2.81
C ALA A 47 -2.02 -22.84 -2.44
N ILE A 48 -0.81 -22.33 -2.63
CA ILE A 48 0.44 -22.99 -2.22
C ILE A 48 0.47 -23.16 -0.70
N GLU A 49 0.16 -22.09 0.05
CA GLU A 49 0.16 -22.11 1.50
C GLU A 49 -0.87 -23.10 2.07
N SER A 50 -1.99 -23.32 1.36
CA SER A 50 -3.00 -24.29 1.74
C SER A 50 -2.44 -25.72 1.85
N GLN A 51 -1.43 -26.04 1.05
CA GLN A 51 -0.81 -27.38 0.98
C GLN A 51 0.17 -27.66 2.13
N TYR A 52 0.67 -26.62 2.81
CA TYR A 52 1.67 -26.82 3.85
C TYR A 52 1.06 -27.38 5.16
N PRO A 53 1.86 -28.08 5.98
CA PRO A 53 1.50 -28.37 7.36
C PRO A 53 1.25 -27.09 8.18
N SER A 54 0.40 -27.16 9.20
CA SER A 54 -0.05 -25.99 9.97
C SER A 54 1.07 -25.11 10.52
N TYR A 55 2.19 -25.69 10.91
CA TYR A 55 3.36 -25.02 11.49
C TYR A 55 4.26 -24.32 10.45
N PHE A 56 4.10 -24.61 9.15
CA PHE A 56 4.78 -23.90 8.06
C PHE A 56 3.93 -22.80 7.42
N LYS A 57 2.64 -22.75 7.75
CA LYS A 57 1.75 -21.70 7.24
C LYS A 57 1.99 -20.39 7.99
N ASN A 58 1.83 -19.27 7.31
CA ASN A 58 1.93 -17.94 7.86
C ASN A 58 0.85 -17.70 8.93
N PRO A 59 1.22 -17.40 10.20
CA PRO A 59 0.24 -17.14 11.25
C PRO A 59 -0.36 -15.74 11.18
N PHE A 60 0.29 -14.81 10.47
CA PHE A 60 0.02 -13.37 10.53
C PHE A 60 -1.40 -13.02 10.05
N TYR A 61 -1.82 -13.55 8.89
CA TYR A 61 -3.13 -13.25 8.30
C TYR A 61 -4.28 -14.13 8.82
N LYS A 62 -3.98 -15.17 9.60
CA LYS A 62 -4.97 -16.11 10.12
C LYS A 62 -5.72 -15.62 11.34
N THR A 63 -5.13 -14.66 12.06
CA THR A 63 -5.75 -14.09 13.25
C THR A 63 -6.77 -13.04 12.81
N PRO A 64 -8.09 -13.22 13.06
CA PRO A 64 -9.11 -12.29 12.60
C PRO A 64 -8.88 -10.85 13.09
N ARG A 65 -8.32 -10.71 14.30
CA ARG A 65 -7.94 -9.42 14.90
C ARG A 65 -6.84 -8.71 14.11
N VAL A 66 -5.81 -9.43 13.66
CA VAL A 66 -4.69 -8.84 12.90
C VAL A 66 -5.19 -8.35 11.55
N ARG A 67 -5.89 -9.21 10.82
CA ARG A 67 -6.48 -8.88 9.51
C ARG A 67 -7.41 -7.66 9.56
N THR A 68 -8.24 -7.55 10.60
CA THR A 68 -9.14 -6.40 10.78
C THR A 68 -8.42 -5.12 11.16
N HIS A 69 -7.25 -5.18 11.81
CA HIS A 69 -6.48 -3.98 12.16
C HIS A 69 -5.61 -3.50 11.00
N LEU A 70 -5.05 -4.41 10.20
CA LEU A 70 -4.23 -4.05 9.04
C LEU A 70 -5.02 -3.27 8.00
N ALA A 71 -6.27 -3.66 7.73
CA ALA A 71 -7.15 -2.95 6.78
C ALA A 71 -7.61 -1.56 7.28
N ARG A 72 -7.32 -1.18 8.53
CA ARG A 72 -7.76 0.11 9.09
C ARG A 72 -6.71 1.18 8.87
N HIS A 73 -7.15 2.34 8.37
CA HIS A 73 -6.35 3.55 8.42
C HIS A 73 -6.17 4.01 9.87
N SER A 74 -4.95 4.37 10.25
CA SER A 74 -4.62 5.03 11.51
C SER A 74 -4.40 6.53 11.27
N TRP A 75 -4.17 7.30 12.33
CA TRP A 75 -3.83 8.71 12.19
C TRP A 75 -2.52 8.89 11.39
N LEU A 76 -1.52 8.05 11.65
CA LEU A 76 -0.15 8.23 11.15
C LEU A 76 0.17 7.41 9.90
N ALA A 77 -0.63 6.39 9.60
CA ALA A 77 -0.37 5.49 8.49
C ALA A 77 -1.68 5.00 7.87
N TYR A 78 -1.65 4.82 6.56
CA TYR A 78 -2.74 4.17 5.85
C TYR A 78 -2.78 2.68 6.21
N GLY A 79 -3.98 2.11 6.26
CA GLY A 79 -4.13 0.67 6.37
C GLY A 79 -3.57 -0.02 5.13
N GLU A 80 -3.27 -1.30 5.27
CA GLU A 80 -2.91 -2.15 4.14
C GLU A 80 -4.03 -2.15 3.10
N GLN A 81 -3.65 -1.91 1.86
CA GLN A 81 -4.55 -1.91 0.72
C GLN A 81 -4.37 -3.22 -0.05
N PRO A 82 -5.44 -3.72 -0.70
CA PRO A 82 -5.29 -4.86 -1.60
C PRO A 82 -4.26 -4.54 -2.67
N VAL A 83 -3.41 -5.53 -2.97
CA VAL A 83 -2.41 -5.41 -4.03
C VAL A 83 -3.14 -5.37 -5.37
N GLU A 84 -3.06 -4.27 -6.11
CA GLU A 84 -3.63 -4.16 -7.46
C GLU A 84 -2.58 -4.44 -8.53
N ASN A 85 -1.39 -3.84 -8.38
CA ASN A 85 -0.24 -4.05 -9.26
C ASN A 85 1.00 -4.24 -8.40
N ARG A 86 1.70 -5.36 -8.57
CA ARG A 86 2.98 -5.57 -7.89
C ARG A 86 4.09 -4.87 -8.65
N ILE A 87 4.76 -3.94 -7.99
CA ILE A 87 5.98 -3.31 -8.53
C ILE A 87 7.03 -4.37 -8.89
N ALA A 88 7.09 -5.47 -8.12
CA ALA A 88 7.98 -6.59 -8.39
C ALA A 88 7.73 -7.27 -9.74
N ASP A 89 6.50 -7.20 -10.29
CA ASP A 89 6.16 -7.78 -11.58
C ASP A 89 6.61 -6.86 -12.74
N ALA A 90 6.81 -5.56 -12.47
CA ALA A 90 7.37 -4.61 -13.42
C ALA A 90 8.90 -4.73 -13.57
N VAL A 91 9.59 -5.43 -12.65
CA VAL A 91 11.04 -5.59 -12.70
C VAL A 91 11.41 -6.69 -13.72
N PRO A 92 12.19 -6.39 -14.77
CA PRO A 92 12.60 -7.39 -15.75
C PRO A 92 13.41 -8.51 -15.10
N ARG A 93 13.04 -9.78 -15.35
CA ARG A 93 13.73 -10.94 -14.77
C ARG A 93 15.22 -10.98 -15.11
N LYS A 94 15.58 -10.49 -16.31
CA LYS A 94 16.98 -10.34 -16.74
C LYS A 94 17.79 -9.45 -15.79
N GLU A 95 17.23 -8.33 -15.34
CA GLU A 95 17.92 -7.42 -14.43
C GLU A 95 18.12 -8.05 -13.05
N ILE A 96 17.13 -8.81 -12.57
CA ILE A 96 17.26 -9.57 -11.32
C ILE A 96 18.41 -10.57 -11.42
N TYR A 97 18.43 -11.41 -12.46
CA TYR A 97 19.50 -12.39 -12.63
C TYR A 97 20.87 -11.73 -12.78
N LYS A 98 20.95 -10.60 -13.51
CA LYS A 98 22.19 -9.83 -13.63
C LYS A 98 22.76 -9.46 -12.26
N LEU A 99 21.92 -8.89 -11.40
CA LEU A 99 22.31 -8.49 -10.05
C LEU A 99 22.74 -9.70 -9.19
N LEU A 100 21.99 -10.79 -9.24
CA LEU A 100 22.30 -12.00 -8.46
C LEU A 100 23.61 -12.65 -8.91
N THR A 101 23.88 -12.69 -10.21
CA THR A 101 25.13 -13.20 -10.78
C THR A 101 26.33 -12.33 -10.38
N HIS A 102 26.18 -11.01 -10.41
CA HIS A 102 27.23 -10.09 -9.93
C HIS A 102 27.47 -10.21 -8.42
N ALA A 103 26.43 -10.52 -7.64
CA ALA A 103 26.53 -10.77 -6.20
C ALA A 103 27.11 -12.16 -5.84
N GLY A 104 27.33 -13.04 -6.83
CA GLY A 104 27.80 -14.41 -6.62
C GLY A 104 26.74 -15.34 -6.02
N LEU A 105 25.46 -14.98 -6.11
CA LEU A 105 24.34 -15.79 -5.60
C LEU A 105 23.83 -16.81 -6.62
N VAL A 106 24.14 -16.63 -7.90
CA VAL A 106 23.77 -17.52 -9.01
C VAL A 106 24.98 -17.70 -9.93
N SER A 107 25.13 -18.90 -10.51
CA SER A 107 26.22 -19.19 -11.44
C SER A 107 26.03 -18.48 -12.79
N ARG A 108 27.13 -18.00 -13.38
CA ARG A 108 27.15 -17.43 -14.74
C ARG A 108 26.80 -18.47 -15.81
N ASP A 109 27.11 -19.74 -15.58
CA ASP A 109 26.89 -20.80 -16.56
C ASP A 109 25.39 -21.10 -16.74
N GLU A 110 24.60 -20.89 -15.69
CA GLU A 110 23.16 -21.10 -15.70
C GLU A 110 22.41 -19.95 -16.40
N TYR A 111 22.97 -18.73 -16.33
CA TYR A 111 22.41 -17.53 -16.96
C TYR A 111 23.48 -16.71 -17.70
N PRO A 112 23.96 -17.18 -18.87
CA PRO A 112 25.10 -16.58 -19.56
C PRO A 112 24.85 -15.18 -20.14
N TYR A 113 23.58 -14.74 -20.19
CA TYR A 113 23.17 -13.44 -20.73
C TYR A 113 22.62 -12.49 -19.66
N ALA A 114 22.74 -12.84 -18.39
CA ALA A 114 22.39 -12.00 -17.24
C ALA A 114 23.45 -10.90 -17.04
#